data_AF-A0A6B2SD52-F1
#
_entry.id   AF-A0A6B2SD52-F1
#
_cell.length_a   1.000
_cell.length_b   1.000
_cell.length_c   1.000
_cell.angle_alpha   90.00
_cell.angle_beta   90.00
_cell.angle_gamma   90.00
#
_symmetry.space_group_name_H-M   'P 1'
#
loop_
_entity.id
_entity.type
_entity.pdbx_description
1 polymer ?
#
loop_
_entity_poly.entity_id
_entity_poly.type
_entity_poly.pdbx_seq_one_letter_code
_entity_poly.pdbx_strand_id
1 'polypeptide(L)'
;MTDGAVTEAARVLVAADKFKGSLTAVEVAERVTAGLRRIVPGVEVETLPVADGGDGTVAAAVAAGFGRHEVRVTGPIGEQVTAAFAR
;
A
#
# COMPACT_ATOMS: atom_id res chain seq x y z
N MET A 1 5.90 40.40 -3.96
CA MET A 1 5.06 39.75 -2.92
C MET A 1 5.83 38.54 -2.45
N THR A 2 6.16 38.54 -1.17
CA THR A 2 7.20 37.73 -0.54
C THR A 2 6.98 36.24 -0.71
N ASP A 3 8.00 35.62 -1.28
CA ASP A 3 8.33 34.20 -1.25
C ASP A 3 8.35 33.75 0.23
N GLY A 4 7.20 33.27 0.69
CA GLY A 4 7.03 32.68 2.00
C GLY A 4 7.57 31.26 1.94
N ALA A 5 8.87 31.14 2.17
CA ALA A 5 9.59 29.89 2.23
C ALA A 5 8.83 28.85 3.07
N VAL A 6 8.31 27.81 2.42
CA VAL A 6 7.98 26.56 3.10
C VAL A 6 9.33 25.92 3.44
N THR A 7 9.88 26.34 4.58
CA THR A 7 11.16 25.86 5.12
C THR A 7 10.91 24.71 6.12
N GLU A 8 10.00 23.82 5.76
CA GLU A 8 9.93 22.47 6.30
C GLU A 8 9.88 21.56 5.08
N ALA A 9 10.72 20.53 5.04
CA ALA A 9 10.61 19.52 4.00
C ALA A 9 9.16 19.02 3.99
N ALA A 10 8.44 19.24 2.88
CA ALA A 10 7.05 18.86 2.81
C ALA A 10 6.93 17.35 3.09
N ARG A 11 6.16 16.98 4.11
CA ARG A 11 5.92 15.58 4.47
C ARG A 11 4.59 15.13 3.91
N VAL A 12 4.61 14.05 3.13
CA VAL A 12 3.45 13.50 2.41
C VAL A 12 3.22 12.06 2.85
N LEU A 13 2.00 11.75 3.27
CA LEU A 13 1.54 10.38 3.43
C LEU A 13 0.82 9.94 2.15
N VAL A 14 1.32 8.90 1.50
CA VAL A 14 0.65 8.24 0.38
C VAL A 14 -0.12 7.04 0.91
N ALA A 15 -1.40 7.27 1.22
CA ALA A 15 -2.34 6.23 1.59
C ALA A 15 -3.09 5.75 0.34
N ALA A 16 -2.62 4.66 -0.27
CA ALA A 16 -3.10 4.20 -1.58
C ALA A 16 -3.85 2.86 -1.48
N ASP A 17 -4.94 2.74 -2.23
CA ASP A 17 -5.56 1.46 -2.55
C ASP A 17 -5.11 0.99 -3.94
N LYS A 18 -5.33 -0.28 -4.24
CA LYS A 18 -5.00 -0.92 -5.51
C LYS A 18 -5.85 -0.38 -6.66
N PHE A 19 -5.33 -0.49 -7.87
CA PHE A 19 -6.12 -0.38 -9.09
C PHE A 19 -6.53 -1.79 -9.52
N LYS A 20 -7.82 -2.13 -9.34
CA LYS A 20 -8.33 -3.49 -9.60
C LYS A 20 -7.95 -3.99 -10.99
N GLY A 21 -7.25 -5.12 -11.04
CA GLY A 21 -6.79 -5.75 -12.28
C GLY A 21 -5.56 -5.09 -12.93
N SER A 22 -4.91 -4.16 -12.24
CA SER A 22 -3.76 -3.42 -12.77
C SER A 22 -2.60 -3.36 -11.76
N LEU A 23 -2.65 -2.44 -10.80
CA LEU A 23 -1.58 -2.22 -9.82
C LEU A 23 -2.04 -2.59 -8.42
N THR A 24 -1.15 -3.19 -7.65
CA THR A 24 -1.30 -3.34 -6.19
C THR A 24 -1.22 -1.97 -5.50
N ALA A 25 -1.74 -1.88 -4.27
CA ALA A 25 -1.67 -0.66 -3.47
C ALA A 25 -0.21 -0.18 -3.25
N VAL A 26 0.72 -1.12 -3.08
CA VAL A 26 2.16 -0.85 -2.95
C VAL A 26 2.70 -0.23 -4.23
N GLU A 27 2.42 -0.81 -5.40
CA GLU A 27 2.88 -0.27 -6.68
C GLU A 27 2.29 1.12 -6.94
N VAL A 28 1.02 1.36 -6.61
CA VAL A 28 0.43 2.71 -6.71
C VAL A 28 1.22 3.70 -5.84
N ALA A 29 1.51 3.34 -4.58
CA ALA A 29 2.25 4.20 -3.68
C ALA A 29 3.68 4.49 -4.20
N GLU A 30 4.36 3.49 -4.77
CA GLU A 30 5.67 3.65 -5.40
C GLU A 30 5.63 4.62 -6.59
N ARG A 31 4.64 4.47 -7.49
CA ARG A 31 4.51 5.34 -8.67
C ARG A 31 4.20 6.78 -8.29
N VAL A 32 3.33 7.00 -7.30
CA VAL A 32 3.01 8.34 -6.77
C VAL A 32 4.26 8.95 -6.12
N THR A 33 4.98 8.20 -5.29
CA THR A 33 6.21 8.65 -4.63
C THR A 33 7.28 9.06 -5.65
N ALA A 34 7.47 8.26 -6.71
CA ALA A 34 8.40 8.59 -7.80
C ALA A 34 7.99 9.88 -8.53
N GLY A 35 6.70 10.11 -8.73
CA GLY A 35 6.17 11.35 -9.30
C GLY A 35 6.45 12.57 -8.43
N LEU A 36 6.18 12.46 -7.12
CA LEU A 36 6.41 13.53 -6.15
C LEU A 36 7.89 13.94 -6.09
N ARG A 37 8.79 12.96 -5.93
CA ARG A 37 10.24 13.21 -5.83
C ARG A 37 10.84 13.83 -7.09
N ARG A 38 10.23 13.63 -8.26
CA ARG A 38 10.67 14.26 -9.52
C ARG A 38 10.40 15.76 -9.55
N ILE A 39 9.34 16.23 -8.88
CA ILE A 39 8.91 17.64 -8.92
C ILE A 39 9.37 18.41 -7.68
N VAL A 40 9.37 17.75 -6.52
CA VAL A 40 9.79 18.33 -5.24
C VAL A 40 10.96 17.52 -4.70
N PRO A 41 12.20 17.83 -5.11
CA PRO A 41 13.39 17.20 -4.53
C PRO A 41 13.42 17.40 -3.00
N GLY A 42 13.67 16.34 -2.24
CA GLY A 42 13.72 16.40 -0.78
C GLY A 42 12.38 16.29 -0.06
N VAL A 43 11.26 16.07 -0.77
CA VAL A 43 9.98 15.73 -0.15
C VAL A 43 10.10 14.44 0.68
N GLU A 44 9.69 14.50 1.94
CA GLU A 44 9.59 13.33 2.80
C GLU A 44 8.30 12.58 2.45
N VAL A 45 8.40 11.31 2.10
CA VAL A 45 7.25 10.51 1.71
C VAL A 45 7.20 9.24 2.55
N GLU A 46 6.07 9.06 3.21
CA GLU A 46 5.69 7.84 3.90
C GLU A 46 4.56 7.16 3.12
N THR A 47 4.61 5.84 2.97
CA THR A 47 3.61 5.08 2.22
C THR A 47 2.84 4.16 3.16
N LEU A 48 1.52 4.19 3.06
CA LEU A 48 0.64 3.30 3.81
C LEU A 48 -0.37 2.66 2.85
N PRO A 49 -0.09 1.47 2.30
CA PRO A 49 -1.08 0.73 1.52
C PRO A 49 -2.34 0.47 2.36
N VAL A 50 -3.50 0.82 1.82
CA VAL A 50 -4.80 0.63 2.46
C VAL A 50 -5.69 -0.27 1.60
N ALA A 51 -6.75 -0.81 2.20
CA ALA A 51 -7.77 -1.59 1.53
C ALA A 51 -9.12 -1.40 2.25
N ASP A 52 -10.23 -1.64 1.54
CA ASP A 52 -11.60 -1.42 2.00
C ASP A 52 -12.27 -2.64 2.68
N GLY A 53 -11.52 -3.73 2.86
CA GLY A 53 -12.03 -5.01 3.36
C GLY A 53 -12.26 -6.05 2.26
N GLY A 54 -12.18 -5.67 0.99
CA GLY A 54 -12.24 -6.58 -0.14
C GLY A 54 -10.91 -7.28 -0.45
N ASP A 55 -10.80 -7.71 -1.70
CA ASP A 55 -9.57 -8.29 -2.25
C ASP A 55 -8.36 -7.38 -1.99
N GLY A 56 -7.25 -7.94 -1.52
CA GLY A 56 -6.03 -7.16 -1.23
C GLY A 56 -5.91 -6.67 0.21
N THR A 57 -6.94 -6.83 1.04
CA THR A 57 -6.89 -6.48 2.48
C THR A 57 -5.79 -7.24 3.24
N VAL A 58 -5.59 -8.53 2.95
CA VAL A 58 -4.46 -9.30 3.52
C VAL A 58 -3.12 -8.68 3.13
N ALA A 59 -2.97 -8.23 1.88
CA ALA A 59 -1.74 -7.61 1.42
C ALA A 59 -1.49 -6.26 2.08
N ALA A 60 -2.54 -5.44 2.28
CA ALA A 60 -2.45 -4.18 3.00
C ALA A 60 -2.05 -4.39 4.48
N ALA A 61 -2.64 -5.38 5.16
CA ALA A 61 -2.26 -5.71 6.53
C ALA A 61 -0.79 -6.19 6.63
N VAL A 62 -0.34 -7.03 5.70
CA VAL A 62 1.06 -7.48 5.66
C VAL A 62 2.01 -6.30 5.40
N ALA A 63 1.65 -5.37 4.51
CA ALA A 63 2.43 -4.15 4.30
C ALA A 63 2.47 -3.25 5.55
N ALA A 64 1.46 -3.31 6.41
CA ALA A 64 1.42 -2.65 7.70
C ALA A 64 2.19 -3.39 8.83
N GLY A 65 2.84 -4.52 8.51
CA GLY A 65 3.71 -5.25 9.45
C GLY A 65 3.12 -6.52 10.04
N PHE A 66 1.93 -6.95 9.62
CA PHE A 66 1.35 -8.23 10.05
C PHE A 66 2.05 -9.41 9.37
N GLY A 67 2.09 -10.55 10.05
CA GLY A 67 2.61 -11.79 9.50
C GLY A 67 1.65 -12.39 8.48
N ARG A 68 2.14 -12.73 7.29
CA ARG A 68 1.38 -13.53 6.32
C ARG A 68 1.47 -15.01 6.68
N HIS A 69 0.33 -15.65 6.90
CA HIS A 69 0.24 -17.07 7.22
C HIS A 69 -0.49 -17.81 6.11
N GLU A 70 0.10 -18.89 5.62
CA GLU A 70 -0.53 -19.81 4.68
C GLU A 70 -0.92 -21.11 5.39
N VAL A 71 -2.09 -21.64 5.06
CA VAL A 71 -2.64 -22.85 5.67
C VAL A 71 -3.47 -23.64 4.66
N ARG A 72 -3.41 -24.97 4.75
CA ARG A 72 -4.26 -25.87 3.96
C ARG A 72 -5.64 -25.95 4.60
N VAL A 73 -6.68 -25.65 3.82
CA VAL A 73 -8.08 -25.65 4.26
C VAL A 73 -8.96 -26.37 3.24
N THR A 74 -10.13 -26.80 3.68
CA THR A 74 -11.16 -27.31 2.77
C THR A 74 -11.73 -26.17 1.94
N GLY A 75 -11.59 -26.28 0.62
CA GLY A 75 -12.14 -25.36 -0.35
C GLY A 75 -13.66 -25.52 -0.53
N PRO A 76 -14.29 -24.64 -1.32
CA PRO A 76 -15.75 -24.56 -1.44
C PRO A 76 -16.41 -25.82 -2.03
N ILE A 77 -15.64 -26.67 -2.71
CA ILE A 77 -16.09 -27.93 -3.31
C ILE A 77 -15.53 -29.17 -2.59
N GLY A 78 -14.97 -29.00 -1.39
CA GLY A 78 -14.44 -30.11 -0.58
C GLY A 78 -12.97 -30.46 -0.81
N GLU A 79 -12.34 -29.93 -1.86
CA GLU A 79 -10.92 -30.15 -2.16
C GLU A 79 -10.00 -29.30 -1.27
N GLN A 80 -8.79 -29.78 -1.00
CA GLN A 80 -7.82 -29.03 -0.20
C GLN A 80 -7.18 -27.88 -1.00
N VAL A 81 -7.29 -26.66 -0.49
CA VAL A 81 -6.70 -25.45 -1.07
C VAL A 81 -5.74 -24.78 -0.09
N THR A 82 -4.81 -23.99 -0.61
CA THR A 82 -3.96 -23.13 0.23
C THR A 82 -4.64 -21.77 0.39
N ALA A 83 -5.00 -21.42 1.62
CA ALA A 83 -5.51 -20.10 1.98
C ALA A 83 -4.44 -19.26 2.67
N ALA A 84 -4.64 -17.94 2.71
CA ALA A 84 -3.76 -17.00 3.41
C ALA A 84 -4.54 -16.02 4.27
N PHE A 85 -3.97 -15.66 5.42
CA PHE A 85 -4.49 -14.62 6.32
C PHE A 85 -3.34 -13.82 6.96
N ALA A 86 -3.64 -12.67 7.58
CA ALA A 86 -2.68 -11.85 8.29
C ALA A 86 -2.91 -11.93 9.81
N ARG A 87 -1.84 -12.06 10.62
CA ARG A 87 -1.88 -12.08 12.09
C ARG A 87 -0.68 -11.37 12.71
#